data_AF-A0A369L407-F1
#
_entry.id   AF-A0A369L407-F1
#
_cell.length_a   1.000
_cell.length_b   1.000
_cell.length_c   1.000
_cell.angle_alpha   90.00
_cell.angle_beta   90.00
_cell.angle_gamma   90.00
#
_symmetry.space_group_name_H-M   'P 1'
#
loop_
_entity.id
_entity.type
_entity.pdbx_description
1 polymer ?
#
loop_
_entity_poly.entity_id
_entity_poly.type
_entity_poly.pdbx_seq_one_letter_code
_entity_poly.pdbx_strand_id
1 'polypeptide(L)'
;MYKVRRWVVRHARLFENAYRGFEPPMVRLHPLWRRIGYARAEVLVKAIEKHVKGFLFDCQMCGKCTLSATGMSCPMNCPKNLRNGPCGGVHVNGHCEVKPHMRCVWVEAWEGSRRMKYGDRIQVVQQPVDFRLKNTSSWLRVVRELAAHPNHVCRDGNDRRQQQDTTIEKDTTIEEVP
;
A
#
# COMPACT_ATOMS: atom_id res chain seq x y z
N MET A 1 -9.26 18.35 -0.36
CA MET A 1 -8.85 16.96 -0.05
C MET A 1 -7.87 16.86 1.12
N TYR A 2 -6.90 17.77 1.27
CA TYR A 2 -5.92 17.76 2.37
C TYR A 2 -6.50 17.64 3.81
N LYS A 3 -7.60 18.34 4.11
CA LYS A 3 -8.27 18.26 5.42
C LYS A 3 -8.81 16.85 5.73
N VAL A 4 -9.34 16.15 4.71
CA VAL A 4 -9.89 14.79 4.84
C VAL A 4 -8.77 13.80 5.12
N ARG A 5 -7.68 13.85 4.33
CA ARG A 5 -6.49 13.01 4.57
C ARG A 5 -5.96 13.18 5.99
N ARG A 6 -5.85 14.42 6.47
CA ARG A 6 -5.38 14.69 7.84
C ARG A 6 -6.34 14.15 8.90
N TRP A 7 -7.65 14.26 8.67
CA TRP A 7 -8.65 13.70 9.56
C TRP A 7 -8.52 12.17 9.64
N VAL A 8 -8.33 11.51 8.49
CA VAL A 8 -8.09 10.07 8.41
C VAL A 8 -6.84 9.64 9.19
N VAL A 9 -5.71 10.33 9.03
CA VAL A 9 -4.46 10.05 9.77
C VAL A 9 -4.63 10.25 11.28
N ARG A 10 -5.45 11.23 11.70
CA ARG A 10 -5.77 11.41 13.13
C ARG A 10 -6.63 10.27 13.68
N HIS A 11 -7.49 9.69 12.85
CA HIS A 11 -8.34 8.55 13.17
C HIS A 11 -7.77 7.22 12.67
N ALA A 12 -6.43 7.12 12.51
CA ALA A 12 -5.79 5.94 11.90
C ALA A 12 -6.19 4.61 12.56
N ARG A 13 -6.43 4.60 13.88
CA ARG A 13 -6.92 3.41 14.61
C ARG A 13 -8.32 2.95 14.16
N LEU A 14 -9.23 3.90 13.93
CA LEU A 14 -10.57 3.59 13.42
C LEU A 14 -10.48 2.96 12.03
N PHE A 15 -9.67 3.56 11.15
CA PHE A 15 -9.47 3.06 9.79
C PHE A 15 -8.72 1.73 9.74
N GLU A 16 -7.79 1.49 10.66
CA GLU A 16 -7.13 0.20 10.83
C GLU A 16 -8.13 -0.88 11.24
N ASN A 17 -8.99 -0.58 12.21
CA ASN A 17 -10.03 -1.52 12.64
C ASN A 17 -11.02 -1.81 11.51
N ALA A 18 -11.46 -0.78 10.78
CA ALA A 18 -12.34 -0.94 9.63
C ALA A 18 -11.68 -1.80 8.54
N TYR A 19 -10.40 -1.55 8.22
CA TYR A 19 -9.64 -2.34 7.25
C TYR A 19 -9.52 -3.81 7.67
N ARG A 20 -9.19 -4.06 8.94
CA ARG A 20 -9.08 -5.41 9.52
C ARG A 20 -10.41 -6.16 9.58
N GLY A 21 -11.51 -5.46 9.83
CA GLY A 21 -12.85 -6.05 9.81
C GLY A 21 -13.30 -6.41 8.40
N PHE A 22 -12.87 -5.64 7.40
CA PHE A 22 -13.29 -5.78 6.00
C PHE A 22 -12.46 -6.77 5.19
N GLU A 23 -11.18 -6.99 5.54
CA GLU A 23 -10.28 -7.91 4.83
C GLU A 23 -10.74 -9.39 4.87
N PRO A 24 -11.05 -10.02 6.03
CA PRO A 24 -11.46 -11.42 6.11
C PRO A 24 -12.72 -11.80 5.30
N PRO A 25 -13.84 -11.03 5.36
CA PRO A 25 -15.04 -11.41 4.62
C PRO A 25 -14.83 -11.35 3.11
N MET A 26 -14.01 -10.41 2.61
CA MET A 26 -13.73 -10.34 1.18
C MET A 26 -12.84 -11.48 0.68
N VAL A 27 -11.83 -11.88 1.46
CA VAL A 27 -11.00 -13.05 1.12
C VAL A 27 -11.86 -14.32 1.13
N ARG A 28 -12.77 -14.46 2.10
CA ARG A 28 -13.72 -15.58 2.13
C ARG A 28 -14.67 -15.60 0.93
N LEU A 29 -14.93 -14.43 0.33
CA LEU A 29 -15.74 -14.29 -0.87
C LEU A 29 -14.96 -14.65 -2.16
N HIS A 30 -13.64 -14.91 -2.10
CA HIS A 30 -12.77 -15.32 -3.23
C HIS A 30 -13.42 -16.30 -4.24
N PRO A 31 -14.05 -17.43 -3.82
CA PRO A 31 -14.69 -18.36 -4.76
C PRO A 31 -15.81 -17.74 -5.59
N LEU A 32 -16.50 -16.72 -5.09
CA LEU A 32 -17.54 -16.00 -5.84
C LEU A 32 -16.93 -15.08 -6.90
N TRP A 33 -15.82 -14.38 -6.58
CA TRP A 33 -15.09 -13.58 -7.55
C TRP A 33 -14.55 -14.44 -8.71
N ARG A 34 -14.11 -15.67 -8.41
CA ARG A 34 -13.69 -16.64 -9.43
C ARG A 34 -14.86 -17.05 -10.35
N ARG A 35 -16.09 -17.17 -9.83
CA ARG A 35 -17.29 -17.52 -10.62
C ARG A 35 -17.78 -16.37 -11.50
N ILE A 36 -17.66 -15.12 -11.04
CA ILE A 36 -18.13 -13.93 -11.78
C ILE A 36 -17.13 -13.47 -12.86
N GLY A 37 -15.85 -13.79 -12.69
CA GLY A 37 -14.77 -13.42 -13.60
C GLY A 37 -14.04 -12.16 -13.14
N TYR A 38 -12.73 -12.29 -12.88
CA TYR A 38 -11.88 -11.22 -12.35
C TYR A 38 -11.86 -9.95 -13.20
N ALA A 39 -11.94 -10.09 -14.53
CA ALA A 39 -11.89 -8.93 -15.44
C ALA A 39 -13.07 -7.96 -15.26
N ARG A 40 -14.29 -8.48 -15.03
CA ARG A 40 -15.48 -7.65 -14.83
C ARG A 40 -15.53 -7.06 -13.42
N ALA A 41 -15.17 -7.88 -12.43
CA ALA A 41 -15.00 -7.41 -11.06
C ALA A 41 -13.97 -6.29 -10.95
N GLU A 42 -12.89 -6.35 -11.72
CA GLU A 42 -11.83 -5.34 -11.71
C GLU A 42 -12.31 -3.97 -12.16
N VAL A 43 -13.14 -3.89 -13.18
CA VAL A 43 -13.69 -2.60 -13.65
C VAL A 43 -14.52 -1.93 -12.54
N LEU A 44 -15.42 -2.68 -11.90
CA LEU A 44 -16.28 -2.15 -10.86
C LEU A 44 -15.51 -1.82 -9.57
N VAL A 45 -14.67 -2.76 -9.09
CA VAL A 45 -13.87 -2.56 -7.88
C VAL A 45 -12.89 -1.42 -8.06
N LYS A 46 -12.26 -1.28 -9.23
CA LYS A 46 -11.39 -0.15 -9.55
C LYS A 46 -12.15 1.18 -9.48
N ALA A 47 -13.37 1.24 -10.01
CA ALA A 47 -14.18 2.46 -9.95
C ALA A 47 -14.51 2.85 -8.50
N ILE A 48 -14.97 1.89 -7.70
CA ILE A 48 -15.25 2.09 -6.27
C ILE A 48 -13.98 2.48 -5.51
N GLU A 49 -12.88 1.76 -5.75
CA GLU A 49 -11.59 2.02 -5.12
C GLU A 49 -11.09 3.43 -5.42
N LYS A 50 -11.18 3.87 -6.69
CA LYS A 50 -10.76 5.21 -7.10
C LYS A 50 -11.58 6.30 -6.39
N HIS A 51 -12.89 6.12 -6.26
CA HIS A 51 -13.77 7.12 -5.63
C HIS A 51 -13.59 7.14 -4.11
N VAL A 52 -13.66 5.97 -3.47
CA VAL A 52 -13.56 5.85 -2.00
C VAL A 52 -12.15 6.16 -1.51
N LYS A 53 -11.11 5.54 -2.09
CA LYS A 53 -9.72 5.79 -1.66
C LYS A 53 -9.21 7.14 -2.12
N GLY A 54 -9.67 7.65 -3.27
CA GLY A 54 -9.37 9.00 -3.72
C GLY A 54 -9.91 10.04 -2.75
N PHE A 55 -11.16 9.91 -2.32
CA PHE A 55 -11.76 10.86 -1.37
C PHE A 55 -11.14 10.80 0.03
N LEU A 56 -10.95 9.59 0.57
CA LEU A 56 -10.49 9.41 1.96
C LEU A 56 -8.98 9.64 2.13
N PHE A 57 -8.17 9.04 1.25
CA PHE A 57 -6.71 8.98 1.43
C PHE A 57 -5.94 9.79 0.38
N ASP A 58 -6.64 10.45 -0.55
CA ASP A 58 -6.03 11.15 -1.69
C ASP A 58 -5.12 10.18 -2.49
N CYS A 59 -5.65 8.98 -2.74
CA CYS A 59 -4.95 7.86 -3.37
C CYS A 59 -4.62 8.15 -4.84
N GLN A 60 -3.34 7.97 -5.21
CA GLN A 60 -2.82 8.17 -6.57
C GLN A 60 -2.88 6.90 -7.45
N MET A 61 -3.61 5.87 -7.02
CA MET A 61 -3.80 4.63 -7.79
C MET A 61 -2.48 3.99 -8.28
N CYS A 62 -1.48 3.87 -7.40
CA CYS A 62 -0.17 3.28 -7.73
C CYS A 62 -0.17 1.75 -7.87
N GLY A 63 -1.33 1.10 -7.84
CA GLY A 63 -1.48 -0.36 -7.98
C GLY A 63 -1.06 -1.19 -6.75
N LYS A 64 -0.21 -0.65 -5.87
CA LYS A 64 0.24 -1.28 -4.62
C LYS A 64 -0.15 -0.43 -3.41
N CYS A 65 -1.13 -0.86 -2.60
CA CYS A 65 -1.55 -0.12 -1.41
C CYS A 65 -0.67 -0.46 -0.20
N THR A 66 -0.09 0.54 0.46
CA THR A 66 0.73 0.39 1.69
C THR A 66 0.17 1.13 2.90
N LEU A 67 -1.10 1.48 2.81
CA LEU A 67 -1.78 2.36 3.76
C LEU A 67 -1.81 1.81 5.20
N SER A 68 -1.90 0.48 5.33
CA SER A 68 -1.85 -0.25 6.60
C SER A 68 -0.46 -0.29 7.24
N ALA A 69 0.61 -0.02 6.48
CA ALA A 69 1.97 0.11 7.01
C ALA A 69 2.34 1.57 7.28
N THR A 70 1.81 2.51 6.49
CA THR A 70 2.19 3.93 6.51
C THR A 70 1.21 4.81 7.30
N GLY A 71 0.59 4.28 8.36
CA GLY A 71 -0.20 5.11 9.28
C GLY A 71 -1.46 5.72 8.67
N MET A 72 -2.06 5.08 7.66
CA MET A 72 -3.17 5.64 6.87
C MET A 72 -2.82 6.89 6.05
N SER A 73 -1.53 7.13 5.81
CA SER A 73 -1.02 8.18 4.92
C SER A 73 -0.49 7.55 3.63
N CYS A 74 -0.92 8.04 2.46
CA CYS A 74 -0.47 7.52 1.18
C CYS A 74 0.90 8.13 0.79
N PRO A 75 1.97 7.33 0.61
CA PRO A 75 3.31 7.85 0.30
C PRO A 75 3.42 8.52 -1.08
N MET A 76 2.51 8.18 -2.00
CA MET A 76 2.46 8.75 -3.36
C MET A 76 2.06 10.22 -3.39
N ASN A 77 1.60 10.77 -2.26
CA ASN A 77 1.27 12.18 -2.16
C ASN A 77 2.54 13.01 -1.90
N CYS A 78 3.70 12.36 -1.70
CA CYS A 78 4.98 13.02 -1.59
C CYS A 78 5.43 13.45 -3.00
N PRO A 79 5.88 14.69 -3.23
CA PRO A 79 6.39 15.11 -4.53
C PRO A 79 7.59 14.27 -4.99
N LYS A 80 8.34 13.67 -4.05
CA LYS A 80 9.47 12.79 -4.32
C LYS A 80 9.06 11.31 -4.51
N ASN A 81 7.76 10.96 -4.38
CA ASN A 81 7.23 9.59 -4.46
C ASN A 81 7.98 8.56 -3.58
N LEU A 82 8.53 9.00 -2.45
CA LEU A 82 9.33 8.17 -1.56
C LEU A 82 8.45 7.27 -0.69
N ARG A 83 8.59 5.96 -0.90
CA ARG A 83 7.78 4.94 -0.22
C ARG A 83 8.35 4.48 1.11
N ASN A 84 9.66 4.61 1.31
CA ASN A 84 10.41 4.14 2.47
C ASN A 84 11.21 5.29 3.06
N GLY A 85 10.95 5.63 4.32
CA GLY A 85 11.61 6.67 5.10
C GLY A 85 11.36 8.13 4.67
N PRO A 86 11.55 9.08 5.60
CA PRO A 86 11.59 10.50 5.26
C PRO A 86 12.80 10.82 4.38
N CYS A 87 12.66 11.81 3.51
CA CYS A 87 13.70 12.21 2.55
C CYS A 87 14.83 13.08 3.11
N GLY A 88 14.88 13.29 4.43
CA GLY A 88 15.76 14.27 5.09
C GLY A 88 15.33 15.73 4.93
N GLY A 89 14.69 16.10 3.81
CA GLY A 89 14.16 17.45 3.54
C GLY A 89 12.85 17.80 4.26
N VAL A 90 12.77 17.55 5.57
CA VAL A 90 11.61 17.94 6.39
C VAL A 90 12.00 19.17 7.19
N HIS A 91 11.25 20.25 7.04
CA HIS A 91 11.46 21.46 7.84
C HIS A 91 11.16 21.19 9.33
N VAL A 92 11.75 22.01 10.21
CA VAL A 92 11.54 21.91 11.68
C VAL A 92 10.06 21.99 12.05
N ASN A 93 9.27 22.71 11.27
CA ASN A 93 7.82 22.82 11.44
C ASN A 93 7.02 21.59 10.90
N GLY A 94 7.69 20.53 10.46
CA GLY A 94 7.08 19.31 9.92
C GLY A 94 6.60 19.41 8.46
N HIS A 95 6.94 20.47 7.73
CA HIS A 95 6.55 20.68 6.32
C HIS A 95 7.57 20.13 5.34
N CYS A 96 7.15 19.93 4.08
CA CYS A 96 8.01 19.43 3.01
C CYS A 96 8.91 20.53 2.45
N GLU A 97 10.19 20.22 2.21
CA GLU A 97 11.16 21.08 1.52
C GLU A 97 10.68 21.57 0.15
N VAL A 98 10.12 20.67 -0.67
CA VAL A 98 9.73 21.01 -2.05
C VAL A 98 8.45 21.84 -2.09
N LYS A 99 7.58 21.69 -1.09
CA LYS A 99 6.26 22.33 -1.03
C LYS A 99 6.03 22.84 0.40
N PRO A 100 6.43 24.07 0.72
CA PRO A 100 6.38 24.58 2.09
C PRO A 100 4.99 24.59 2.73
N HIS A 101 3.93 24.72 1.92
CA HIS A 101 2.54 24.73 2.40
C HIS A 101 1.96 23.34 2.73
N MET A 102 2.64 22.25 2.37
CA MET A 102 2.18 20.89 2.65
C MET A 102 2.96 20.28 3.83
N ARG A 103 2.23 19.61 4.74
CA ARG A 103 2.87 18.81 5.78
C ARG A 103 3.52 17.59 5.14
N CYS A 104 4.70 17.23 5.66
CA CYS A 104 5.43 16.08 5.17
C CYS A 104 4.56 14.80 5.33
N VAL A 105 4.41 14.08 4.23
CA VAL A 105 3.63 12.83 4.16
C VAL A 105 4.18 11.79 5.14
N TRP A 106 5.50 11.75 5.30
CA TRP A 106 6.18 10.83 6.21
C TRP A 106 6.01 11.20 7.68
N VAL A 107 5.94 12.49 8.01
CA VAL A 107 5.58 12.94 9.37
C VAL A 107 4.15 12.51 9.68
N GLU A 108 3.21 12.68 8.74
CA GLU A 108 1.85 12.20 8.91
C GLU A 108 1.75 10.68 9.01
N ALA A 109 2.53 9.94 8.20
CA ALA A 109 2.60 8.49 8.26
C ALA A 109 3.12 8.02 9.63
N TRP A 110 4.18 8.65 10.14
CA TRP A 110 4.73 8.36 11.45
C TRP A 110 3.71 8.62 12.57
N GLU A 111 3.09 9.80 12.58
CA GLU A 111 2.06 10.14 13.57
C GLU A 111 0.84 9.20 13.50
N GLY A 112 0.42 8.80 12.30
CA GLY A 112 -0.65 7.85 12.10
C GLY A 112 -0.27 6.45 12.59
N SER A 113 0.95 5.99 12.30
CA SER A 113 1.46 4.69 12.73
C SER A 113 1.48 4.57 14.25
N ARG A 114 1.88 5.62 14.97
CA ARG A 114 1.86 5.68 16.44
C ARG A 114 0.47 5.55 17.05
N ARG A 115 -0.59 5.76 16.28
CA ARG A 115 -2.00 5.60 16.71
C ARG A 115 -2.56 4.22 16.39
N MET A 116 -1.90 3.47 15.52
CA MET A 116 -2.30 2.13 15.09
C MET A 116 -1.78 1.06 16.04
N LYS A 117 -2.48 -0.07 16.12
CA LYS A 117 -2.04 -1.25 16.88
C LYS A 117 -0.82 -1.92 16.24
N TYR A 118 -0.68 -1.84 14.91
CA TYR A 118 0.43 -2.43 14.16
C TYR A 118 1.26 -1.35 13.48
N GLY A 119 1.51 -0.26 14.20
CA GLY A 119 2.29 0.88 13.75
C GLY A 119 3.73 0.54 13.39
N ASP A 120 4.32 -0.48 14.01
CA ASP A 120 5.71 -0.90 13.79
C ASP A 120 5.99 -1.32 12.34
N ARG A 121 4.94 -1.65 11.58
CA ARG A 121 5.03 -1.96 10.15
C ARG A 121 5.58 -0.81 9.29
N ILE A 122 5.59 0.42 9.81
CA ILE A 122 6.23 1.55 9.12
C ILE A 122 7.75 1.35 8.96
N GLN A 123 8.37 0.51 9.79
CA GLN A 123 9.79 0.14 9.70
C GLN A 123 10.06 -0.96 8.66
N VAL A 124 9.01 -1.65 8.20
CA VAL A 124 9.14 -2.70 7.20
C VAL A 124 9.34 -2.05 5.84
N VAL A 125 10.48 -2.35 5.22
CA VAL A 125 10.81 -1.86 3.88
C VAL A 125 9.75 -2.35 2.90
N GLN A 126 9.05 -1.41 2.27
CA GLN A 126 8.05 -1.71 1.27
C GLN A 126 8.72 -1.85 -0.10
N GLN A 127 8.16 -2.71 -0.95
CA GLN A 127 8.62 -2.87 -2.31
C GLN A 127 8.59 -1.55 -3.09
N PRO A 128 9.53 -1.33 -4.03
CA PRO A 128 9.50 -0.16 -4.90
C PRO A 128 8.17 -0.07 -5.66
N VAL A 129 7.81 1.16 -6.02
CA VAL A 129 6.59 1.43 -6.79
C VAL A 129 6.83 0.93 -8.21
N ASP A 130 5.96 0.01 -8.66
CA ASP A 130 5.92 -0.39 -10.06
C ASP A 130 4.91 0.49 -10.81
N PHE A 131 5.43 1.39 -11.65
CA PHE A 131 4.60 2.31 -12.42
C PHE A 131 3.79 1.62 -13.53
N ARG A 132 4.14 0.39 -13.93
CA ARG A 132 3.37 -0.40 -14.89
C ARG A 132 1.98 -0.76 -14.33
N LEU A 133 1.87 -0.84 -13.01
CA LEU A 133 0.63 -1.15 -12.29
C LEU A 133 -0.21 0.10 -11.99
N LYS A 134 0.17 1.28 -12.47
CA LYS A 134 -0.60 2.51 -12.24
C LYS A 134 -2.01 2.36 -12.83
N ASN A 135 -3.00 2.86 -12.09
CA ASN A 135 -4.44 2.72 -12.41
C ASN A 135 -4.98 1.28 -12.38
N THR A 136 -4.28 0.31 -11.81
CA THR A 136 -4.84 -1.02 -11.54
C THR A 136 -5.46 -1.08 -10.15
N SER A 137 -6.39 -2.02 -9.92
CA SER A 137 -7.01 -2.18 -8.60
C SER A 137 -6.01 -2.81 -7.62
N SER A 138 -5.75 -2.14 -6.50
CA SER A 138 -4.84 -2.70 -5.50
C SER A 138 -5.53 -3.79 -4.68
N TRP A 139 -6.86 -3.73 -4.54
CA TRP A 139 -7.64 -4.70 -3.77
C TRP A 139 -7.70 -6.08 -4.41
N LEU A 140 -8.03 -6.20 -5.71
CA LEU A 140 -8.10 -7.52 -6.35
C LEU A 140 -6.73 -8.19 -6.44
N ARG A 141 -5.66 -7.40 -6.52
CA ARG A 141 -4.30 -7.93 -6.48
C ARG A 141 -3.97 -8.51 -5.10
N VAL A 142 -4.30 -7.80 -4.02
CA VAL A 142 -4.17 -8.34 -2.65
C VAL A 142 -5.00 -9.62 -2.50
N VAL A 143 -6.25 -9.63 -2.97
CA VAL A 143 -7.09 -10.84 -2.92
C VAL A 143 -6.46 -12.01 -3.72
N ARG A 144 -5.88 -11.74 -4.89
CA ARG A 144 -5.18 -12.75 -5.70
C ARG A 144 -3.93 -13.28 -4.99
N GLU A 145 -3.14 -12.40 -4.39
CA GLU A 145 -1.95 -12.75 -3.60
C GLU A 145 -2.33 -13.61 -2.38
N LEU A 146 -3.35 -13.19 -1.63
CA LEU A 146 -3.87 -13.92 -0.46
C LEU A 146 -4.45 -15.29 -0.84
N ALA A 147 -5.06 -15.41 -2.01
CA ALA A 147 -5.61 -16.68 -2.49
C ALA A 147 -4.56 -17.63 -3.07
N ALA A 148 -3.53 -17.11 -3.74
CA ALA A 148 -2.41 -17.90 -4.25
C ALA A 148 -1.50 -18.40 -3.12
N HIS A 149 -1.35 -17.61 -2.06
CA HIS A 149 -0.48 -17.90 -0.93
C HIS A 149 -1.19 -17.66 0.41
N PRO A 150 -2.13 -18.52 0.81
CA PRO A 150 -2.88 -18.36 2.07
C PRO A 150 -2.00 -18.35 3.33
N ASN A 151 -0.81 -18.96 3.25
CA ASN A 151 0.18 -19.05 4.33
C ASN A 151 1.40 -18.12 4.14
N HIS A 152 1.56 -17.47 2.99
CA HIS A 152 2.72 -16.62 2.66
C HIS A 152 2.34 -15.13 2.58
N VAL A 153 1.38 -14.75 3.41
CA VAL A 153 1.14 -13.35 3.68
C VAL A 153 2.24 -12.92 4.63
N CYS A 154 2.96 -11.85 4.31
CA CYS A 154 3.66 -11.04 5.32
C CYS A 154 2.62 -10.42 6.26
N ARG A 155 1.95 -11.27 7.04
CA ARG A 155 0.99 -10.94 8.07
C ARG A 155 1.73 -10.30 9.24
N ASP A 156 3.01 -10.62 9.37
CA ASP A 156 3.95 -10.08 10.32
C ASP A 156 5.16 -9.56 9.55
N GLY A 157 5.66 -8.37 9.93
CA GLY A 157 6.79 -7.69 9.27
C GLY A 157 8.14 -8.37 9.45
N ASN A 158 8.18 -9.70 9.54
CA ASN A 158 9.36 -10.50 9.80
C ASN A 158 9.59 -11.58 8.74
N ASP A 159 9.20 -11.35 7.48
CA ASP A 159 9.62 -12.21 6.38
C ASP A 159 10.83 -11.59 5.67
N ARG A 160 12.00 -11.78 6.29
CA ARG A 160 13.30 -11.37 5.75
C ARG A 160 13.73 -12.21 4.53
N ARG A 161 12.94 -13.22 4.10
CA ARG A 161 13.32 -14.18 3.04
C ARG A 161 12.92 -13.78 1.62
N GLN A 162 11.89 -12.95 1.41
CA GLN A 162 11.44 -12.66 0.03
C GLN A 162 12.35 -11.74 -0.79
N GLN A 163 13.44 -11.20 -0.21
CA GLN A 163 14.41 -10.40 -0.98
C GLN A 163 15.48 -11.26 -1.68
N GLN A 164 15.67 -12.53 -1.29
CA GLN A 164 16.74 -13.38 -1.85
C GLN A 164 16.28 -14.28 -3.02
N ASP A 165 14.99 -14.62 -3.12
CA ASP A 165 14.52 -15.55 -4.16
C ASP A 165 14.46 -14.95 -5.58
N THR A 166 14.44 -13.62 -5.75
CA THR A 166 14.43 -13.02 -7.11
C THR A 166 15.80 -12.91 -7.76
N THR A 167 16.88 -13.27 -7.04
CA THR A 167 18.26 -13.16 -7.53
C THR A 167 18.89 -14.50 -7.93
N ILE A 168 18.26 -15.64 -7.66
CA ILE A 168 18.83 -16.96 -7.99
C ILE A 168 18.26 -17.52 -9.31
N GLU A 169 17.06 -17.12 -9.73
CA GLU A 169 16.42 -17.71 -10.93
C GLU A 169 16.82 -17.09 -12.27
N LYS A 170 17.77 -16.14 -12.31
CA LYS A 170 18.20 -15.48 -13.56
C LYS A 170 19.51 -15.99 -14.16
N ASP A 171 20.21 -16.92 -13.52
CA ASP A 171 21.55 -17.33 -13.95
C ASP A 171 21.65 -18.71 -14.62
N THR A 172 20.54 -19.36 -15.01
CA THR A 172 20.60 -20.75 -15.55
C THR A 172 20.02 -20.98 -16.94
N THR A 173 19.84 -19.95 -17.77
CA THR A 173 19.50 -20.18 -19.19
C THR A 173 20.31 -19.27 -20.13
N ILE A 174 21.63 -19.46 -20.14
CA ILE A 174 22.47 -19.19 -21.32
C ILE A 174 23.34 -20.42 -21.52
N GLU A 175 22.70 -21.55 -21.81
CA GLU A 175 23.35 -22.67 -22.50
C GLU A 175 23.18 -22.43 -24.01
N GLU A 176 24.32 -22.29 -24.66
CA GLU A 176 24.65 -22.76 -26.00
C GLU A 176 23.69 -22.42 -27.17
N VAL A 177 24.14 -21.47 -28.00
CA VAL A 177 23.75 -21.39 -29.41
C VAL A 177 25.05 -21.46 -30.22
N PRO A 178 25.14 -22.35 -31.23
CA PRO A 178 26.37 -22.73 -31.93
C PRO A 178 27.01 -21.62 -32.78
#